data_AF-A0A2S9Q288-F1
#
_entry.id   AF-A0A2S9Q288-F1
#
_cell.length_a   1.000
_cell.length_b   1.000
_cell.length_c   1.000
_cell.angle_alpha   90.00
_cell.angle_beta   90.00
_cell.angle_gamma   90.00
#
_symmetry.space_group_name_H-M   'P 1'
#
loop_
_entity.id
_entity.type
_entity.pdbx_description
1 polymer ?
#
loop_
_entity_poly.entity_id
_entity_poly.type
_entity_poly.pdbx_seq_one_letter_code
_entity_poly.pdbx_strand_id
1 'polypeptide(L)'
;MGRVTDKDRAPARFKDIALDARDHHALADWWCTALGYVRKGPSDGTERPREWPVPIVDPSGAGPLIWFNPVPEGKTGKNRMHLDVWGDPAQLVTLGATVIRKRDHEIDWHVLADPEGNEFCVFTAEEAVV
;
A
#
# COMPACT_ATOMS: atom_id res chain seq x y z
N MET A 1 19.93 19.46 -29.95
CA MET A 1 19.90 17.99 -29.77
C MET A 1 19.86 17.72 -28.27
N GLY A 2 18.78 17.12 -27.76
CA GLY A 2 18.54 16.87 -26.32
C GLY A 2 17.37 17.67 -25.76
N ARG A 3 16.15 17.10 -25.73
CA ARG A 3 15.03 17.66 -24.96
C ARG A 3 15.38 17.52 -23.48
N VAL A 4 15.61 18.63 -22.79
CA VAL A 4 15.52 18.67 -21.33
C VAL A 4 14.10 18.22 -21.00
N THR A 5 13.93 17.03 -20.43
CA THR A 5 12.63 16.55 -20.01
C THR A 5 12.18 17.39 -18.82
N ASP A 6 10.97 17.94 -18.88
CA ASP A 6 10.32 18.86 -17.93
C ASP A 6 10.19 18.35 -16.46
N LYS A 7 10.86 17.24 -16.11
CA LYS A 7 10.91 16.69 -14.75
C LYS A 7 11.69 17.57 -13.76
N ASP A 8 12.62 18.38 -14.25
CA ASP A 8 13.45 19.25 -13.41
C ASP A 8 12.76 20.57 -13.01
N ARG A 9 11.50 20.77 -13.41
CA ARG A 9 10.72 21.98 -13.13
C ARG A 9 9.61 21.78 -12.09
N ALA A 10 9.29 20.53 -11.73
CA ALA A 10 8.26 20.24 -10.75
C ALA A 10 8.74 20.60 -9.33
N PRO A 11 7.91 21.30 -8.51
CA PRO A 11 8.31 21.68 -7.15
C PRO A 11 8.37 20.49 -6.18
N ALA A 12 7.85 19.33 -6.57
CA ALA A 12 7.87 18.10 -5.78
C ALA A 12 7.89 16.85 -6.67
N ARG A 13 8.39 15.75 -6.10
CA ARG A 13 8.32 14.40 -6.66
C ARG A 13 7.80 13.44 -5.59
N PHE A 14 7.13 12.37 -6.01
CA PHE A 14 6.72 11.32 -5.08
C PHE A 14 7.95 10.76 -4.35
N LYS A 15 7.81 10.55 -3.04
CA LYS A 15 8.84 9.94 -2.19
C LYS A 15 8.30 8.64 -1.61
N ASP A 16 7.42 8.77 -0.62
CA ASP A 16 6.82 7.66 0.11
C ASP A 16 5.32 7.94 0.36
N ILE A 17 4.57 6.92 0.77
CA ILE A 17 3.21 7.06 1.31
C ILE A 17 3.18 6.58 2.76
N ALA A 18 2.26 7.13 3.55
CA ALA A 18 2.02 6.77 4.94
C ALA A 18 0.57 6.31 5.12
N LEU A 19 0.39 5.26 5.92
CA LEU A 19 -0.88 4.71 6.34
C LEU A 19 -0.89 4.56 7.86
N ASP A 20 -1.92 5.08 8.50
CA ASP A 20 -2.07 5.00 9.95
C ASP A 20 -2.72 3.67 10.35
N ALA A 21 -2.32 3.13 11.51
CA ALA A 21 -2.71 1.81 11.97
C ALA A 21 -2.67 1.75 13.51
N ARG A 22 -3.58 0.99 14.13
CA ARG A 22 -3.55 0.71 15.57
C ARG A 22 -2.51 -0.35 15.93
N ASP A 23 -2.37 -1.37 15.09
CA ASP A 23 -1.28 -2.35 15.14
C ASP A 23 -0.46 -2.24 13.86
N HIS A 24 0.35 -1.18 13.79
CA HIS A 24 1.22 -0.87 12.66
C HIS A 24 2.21 -1.99 12.33
N HIS A 25 2.56 -2.84 13.28
CA HIS A 25 3.41 -4.01 13.04
C HIS A 25 2.66 -5.12 12.30
N ALA A 26 1.48 -5.52 12.81
CA ALA A 26 0.66 -6.53 12.18
C ALA A 26 0.21 -6.10 10.78
N LEU A 27 -0.15 -4.82 10.62
CA LEU A 27 -0.57 -4.29 9.34
C LEU A 27 0.58 -4.23 8.32
N ALA A 28 1.79 -3.84 8.76
CA ALA A 28 2.97 -3.88 7.91
C ALA A 28 3.29 -5.32 7.45
N ASP A 29 3.16 -6.32 8.32
CA ASP A 29 3.42 -7.73 7.95
C ASP A 29 2.39 -8.27 6.97
N TRP A 30 1.14 -7.86 7.14
CA TRP A 30 0.08 -8.18 6.19
C TRP A 30 0.38 -7.60 4.80
N TRP A 31 0.74 -6.31 4.72
CA TRP A 31 1.07 -5.66 3.45
C TRP A 31 2.38 -6.16 2.83
N CYS A 32 3.36 -6.55 3.64
CA CYS A 32 4.54 -7.30 3.17
C CYS A 32 4.12 -8.57 2.44
N THR A 33 3.23 -9.36 3.05
CA THR A 33 2.74 -10.60 2.45
C THR A 33 1.90 -10.33 1.20
N ALA A 34 1.01 -9.35 1.25
CA ALA A 34 0.10 -9.01 0.16
C ALA A 34 0.81 -8.50 -1.10
N LEU A 35 1.91 -7.74 -0.94
CA LEU A 35 2.63 -7.11 -2.05
C LEU A 35 3.95 -7.82 -2.40
N GLY A 36 4.37 -8.82 -1.63
CA GLY A 36 5.73 -9.36 -1.72
C GLY A 36 6.82 -8.37 -1.27
N TYR A 37 6.44 -7.40 -0.43
CA TYR A 37 7.36 -6.40 0.12
C TYR A 37 8.08 -6.93 1.35
N VAL A 38 9.15 -6.24 1.76
CA VAL A 38 9.91 -6.55 2.98
C VAL A 38 9.98 -5.34 3.91
N ARG A 39 10.08 -5.58 5.22
CA ARG A 39 10.35 -4.52 6.20
C ARG A 39 11.72 -3.89 5.92
N LYS A 40 11.79 -2.57 5.93
CA LYS A 40 13.05 -1.82 5.76
C LYS A 40 13.69 -1.55 7.12
N GLY A 41 14.83 -2.20 7.36
CA GLY A 41 15.67 -1.92 8.53
C GLY A 41 16.32 -0.53 8.47
N PRO A 42 16.75 0.03 9.61
CA PRO A 42 17.65 1.18 9.66
C PRO A 42 18.94 0.94 8.87
N SER A 43 19.47 1.99 8.23
CA SER A 43 20.68 1.88 7.42
C SER A 43 21.95 1.64 8.24
N ASP A 44 21.92 1.94 9.53
CA ASP A 44 23.02 1.75 10.48
C ASP A 44 22.99 0.38 11.19
N GLY A 45 22.03 -0.48 10.83
CA GLY A 45 21.89 -1.82 11.41
C GLY A 45 21.30 -1.85 12.83
N THR A 46 20.86 -0.70 13.35
CA THR A 46 20.19 -0.64 14.65
C THR A 46 18.79 -1.26 14.59
N GLU A 47 18.26 -1.65 15.75
CA GLU A 47 16.85 -2.00 15.87
C GLU A 47 16.01 -0.73 15.96
N ARG A 48 14.87 -0.73 15.25
CA ARG A 48 13.90 0.37 15.34
C ARG A 48 13.06 0.21 16.62
N PRO A 49 12.83 1.27 17.40
CA PRO A 49 11.91 1.21 18.54
C PRO A 49 10.52 0.73 18.12
N ARG A 50 9.86 -0.06 18.97
CA ARG A 50 8.59 -0.72 18.64
C ARG A 50 7.45 0.29 18.42
N GLU A 51 7.49 1.40 19.13
CA GLU A 51 6.51 2.48 19.02
C GLU A 51 6.72 3.38 17.81
N TRP A 52 7.77 3.15 17.00
CA TRP A 52 8.02 3.93 15.78
C TRP A 52 7.31 3.33 14.56
N PRO A 53 7.04 4.15 13.53
CA PRO A 53 6.48 3.67 12.27
C PRO A 53 7.32 2.56 11.61
N VAL A 54 6.64 1.59 10.99
CA VAL A 54 7.27 0.48 10.26
C VAL A 54 7.29 0.80 8.76
N PRO A 55 8.47 1.00 8.15
CA PRO A 55 8.57 1.11 6.70
C PRO A 55 8.65 -0.28 6.04
N ILE A 56 7.98 -0.44 4.91
CA ILE A 56 8.14 -1.58 4.00
C ILE A 56 8.55 -1.10 2.61
N VAL A 57 9.29 -1.93 1.88
CA VAL A 57 9.77 -1.62 0.53
C VAL A 57 9.58 -2.80 -0.40
N ASP A 58 9.37 -2.48 -1.68
CA ASP A 58 9.55 -3.43 -2.76
C ASP A 58 11.04 -3.83 -2.84
N PRO A 59 11.41 -5.11 -2.70
CA PRO A 59 12.80 -5.55 -2.79
C PRO A 59 13.44 -5.29 -4.16
N SER A 60 12.65 -5.12 -5.22
CA SER A 60 13.13 -4.74 -6.56
C SER A 60 13.35 -3.23 -6.72
N GLY A 61 12.78 -2.42 -5.82
CA GLY A 61 12.81 -0.97 -5.88
C GLY A 61 11.86 -0.36 -6.93
N ALA A 62 10.98 -1.13 -7.55
CA ALA A 62 10.00 -0.63 -8.52
C ALA A 62 8.81 0.07 -7.84
N GLY A 63 8.37 -0.46 -6.71
CA GLY A 63 7.27 0.07 -5.91
C GLY A 63 7.65 1.17 -4.90
N PRO A 64 6.67 1.96 -4.44
CA PRO A 64 6.89 3.00 -3.45
C PRO A 64 7.26 2.43 -2.08
N LEU A 65 7.98 3.20 -1.26
CA LEU A 65 8.09 2.91 0.17
C LEU A 65 6.78 3.28 0.88
N ILE A 66 6.30 2.38 1.74
CA ILE A 66 5.08 2.56 2.53
C ILE A 66 5.44 2.59 4.01
N TRP A 67 4.98 3.61 4.73
CA TRP A 67 5.10 3.73 6.18
C TRP A 67 3.79 3.33 6.85
N PHE A 68 3.88 2.49 7.88
CA PHE A 68 2.77 2.17 8.79
C PHE A 68 2.98 2.91 10.11
N ASN A 69 2.13 3.90 10.39
CA ASN A 69 2.28 4.77 11.56
C ASN A 69 1.35 4.32 12.70
N PRO A 70 1.85 4.19 13.94
CA PRO A 70 1.00 3.88 15.08
C PRO A 70 0.11 5.07 15.44
N VAL A 71 -1.20 4.84 15.49
CA VAL A 71 -2.19 5.77 16.06
C VAL A 71 -3.11 5.02 17.04
N PRO A 72 -3.55 5.64 18.14
CA PRO A 72 -4.43 4.96 19.10
C PRO A 72 -5.87 4.81 18.59
N GLU A 73 -6.32 5.67 17.67
CA GLU A 73 -7.69 5.69 17.17
C GLU A 73 -7.93 4.61 16.10
N GLY A 74 -9.16 4.08 16.06
CA GLY A 74 -9.62 3.31 14.91
C GLY A 74 -10.00 4.24 13.76
N LYS A 75 -10.05 3.68 12.54
CA LYS A 75 -10.52 4.40 11.35
C LYS A 75 -11.91 4.99 11.55
N THR A 76 -12.05 6.28 11.25
CA THR A 76 -13.34 7.00 11.24
C THR A 76 -13.71 7.43 9.83
N GLY A 77 -14.88 7.00 9.36
CA GLY A 77 -15.39 7.35 8.04
C GLY A 77 -14.60 6.69 6.90
N LYS A 78 -14.74 7.21 5.68
CA LYS A 78 -14.08 6.71 4.48
C LYS A 78 -12.66 7.28 4.37
N ASN A 79 -11.68 6.45 3.97
CA ASN A 79 -10.36 6.95 3.63
C ASN A 79 -10.43 7.97 2.48
N ARG A 80 -9.70 9.08 2.61
CA ARG A 80 -9.61 10.12 1.58
C ARG A 80 -8.57 9.80 0.50
N MET A 81 -7.73 8.80 0.76
CA MET A 81 -6.76 8.22 -0.16
C MET A 81 -6.84 6.70 -0.05
N HIS A 82 -6.63 5.99 -1.16
CA HIS A 82 -6.58 4.53 -1.17
C HIS A 82 -5.37 4.07 -1.99
N LEU A 83 -4.85 2.90 -1.63
CA LEU A 83 -3.83 2.21 -2.41
C LEU A 83 -4.52 1.44 -3.53
N ASP A 84 -3.96 1.49 -4.73
CA ASP A 84 -4.40 0.72 -5.87
C ASP A 84 -3.35 -0.35 -6.17
N VAL A 85 -3.78 -1.60 -6.24
CA VAL A 85 -2.89 -2.75 -6.43
C VAL A 85 -3.40 -3.65 -7.53
N TRP A 86 -2.48 -4.31 -8.23
CA TRP A 86 -2.81 -5.44 -9.09
C TRP A 86 -2.73 -6.73 -8.28
N GLY A 87 -3.74 -7.61 -8.40
CA GLY A 87 -3.72 -8.87 -7.66
C GLY A 87 -4.99 -9.70 -7.76
N ASP A 88 -5.04 -10.75 -6.93
CA ASP A 88 -6.19 -11.65 -6.81
C ASP A 88 -6.97 -11.33 -5.52
N PRO A 89 -8.21 -10.83 -5.62
CA PRO A 89 -9.01 -10.50 -4.44
C PRO A 89 -9.33 -11.72 -3.56
N ALA A 90 -9.42 -12.93 -4.11
CA ALA A 90 -9.70 -14.14 -3.32
C ALA A 90 -8.50 -14.52 -2.44
N GLN A 91 -7.28 -14.37 -2.95
CA GLN A 91 -6.06 -14.59 -2.16
C GLN A 91 -5.92 -13.55 -1.04
N LEU A 92 -6.20 -12.27 -1.35
CA LEU A 92 -6.18 -11.20 -0.36
C LEU A 92 -7.20 -11.42 0.76
N VAL A 93 -8.39 -11.93 0.42
CA VAL A 93 -9.40 -12.32 1.43
C VAL A 93 -8.90 -13.48 2.30
N THR A 94 -8.21 -14.46 1.71
CA THR A 94 -7.59 -15.55 2.48
C THR A 94 -6.52 -15.04 3.44
N LEU A 95 -5.84 -13.94 3.11
CA LEU A 95 -4.89 -13.26 3.99
C LEU A 95 -5.56 -12.39 5.07
N GLY A 96 -6.89 -12.23 5.05
CA GLY A 96 -7.63 -11.46 6.07
C GLY A 96 -8.20 -10.12 5.61
N ALA A 97 -8.10 -9.77 4.32
CA ALA A 97 -8.86 -8.64 3.79
C ALA A 97 -10.37 -8.94 3.72
N THR A 98 -11.19 -7.89 3.74
CA THR A 98 -12.64 -7.98 3.59
C THR A 98 -13.08 -7.33 2.29
N VAL A 99 -13.95 -7.98 1.51
CA VAL A 99 -14.53 -7.36 0.31
C VAL A 99 -15.59 -6.32 0.71
N ILE A 100 -15.37 -5.07 0.32
CA ILE A 100 -16.31 -3.96 0.51
C ILE A 100 -17.21 -3.79 -0.71
N ARG A 101 -16.64 -3.87 -1.91
CA ARG A 101 -17.38 -3.83 -3.19
C ARG A 101 -16.71 -4.74 -4.20
N LYS A 102 -17.50 -5.56 -4.90
CA LYS A 102 -16.99 -6.36 -6.02
C LYS A 102 -16.97 -5.52 -7.31
N ARG A 103 -16.04 -5.84 -8.20
CA ARG A 103 -16.09 -5.41 -9.60
C ARG A 103 -17.45 -5.73 -10.21
N ASP A 104 -17.98 -4.82 -11.01
CA ASP A 104 -19.24 -4.97 -11.73
C ASP A 104 -19.18 -4.19 -13.05
N HIS A 105 -20.33 -3.75 -13.58
CA HIS A 105 -20.41 -3.00 -14.84
C HIS A 105 -20.14 -1.50 -14.67
N GLU A 106 -20.03 -1.00 -13.44
CA GLU A 106 -19.77 0.42 -13.15
C GLU A 106 -18.31 0.69 -12.78
N ILE A 107 -17.60 -0.31 -12.23
CA ILE A 107 -16.17 -0.21 -11.90
C ILE A 107 -15.41 -1.46 -12.33
N ASP A 108 -14.15 -1.27 -12.73
CA ASP A 108 -13.26 -2.33 -13.22
C ASP A 108 -12.33 -2.92 -12.14
N TRP A 109 -12.53 -2.58 -10.87
CA TRP A 109 -11.76 -3.08 -9.74
C TRP A 109 -12.66 -3.57 -8.60
N HIS A 110 -12.08 -4.32 -7.67
CA HIS A 110 -12.71 -4.61 -6.38
C HIS A 110 -12.26 -3.57 -5.35
N VAL A 111 -13.13 -3.18 -4.44
CA VAL A 111 -12.75 -2.44 -3.23
C VAL A 111 -12.70 -3.43 -2.08
N LEU A 112 -11.52 -3.61 -1.50
CA LEU A 112 -11.30 -4.40 -0.30
C LEU A 112 -10.93 -3.47 0.86
N ALA A 113 -11.01 -3.99 2.07
CA ALA A 113 -10.45 -3.39 3.27
C ALA A 113 -9.40 -4.33 3.85
N ASP A 114 -8.26 -3.77 4.27
CA ASP A 114 -7.24 -4.52 4.99
C ASP A 114 -7.74 -4.94 6.40
N PRO A 115 -6.96 -5.70 7.19
CA PRO A 115 -7.40 -6.17 8.51
C PRO A 115 -7.80 -5.06 9.51
N GLU A 116 -7.38 -3.81 9.28
CA GLU A 116 -7.74 -2.66 10.11
C GLU A 116 -8.90 -1.82 9.52
N GLY A 117 -9.41 -2.21 8.36
CA GLY A 117 -10.55 -1.56 7.73
C GLY A 117 -10.17 -0.46 6.73
N ASN A 118 -8.88 -0.29 6.39
CA ASN A 118 -8.46 0.69 5.40
C ASN A 118 -8.82 0.23 4.00
N GLU A 119 -9.57 1.03 3.26
CA GLU A 119 -9.98 0.66 1.90
C GLU A 119 -8.83 0.77 0.90
N PHE A 120 -8.73 -0.22 0.02
CA PHE A 120 -7.80 -0.26 -1.11
C PHE A 120 -8.46 -0.93 -2.33
N CYS A 121 -8.01 -0.57 -3.53
CA CYS A 121 -8.56 -1.11 -4.78
C CYS A 121 -7.68 -2.24 -5.31
N VAL A 122 -8.32 -3.31 -5.75
CA VAL A 122 -7.68 -4.47 -6.37
C VAL A 122 -8.13 -4.59 -7.81
N PHE A 123 -7.19 -4.35 -8.71
CA PHE A 123 -7.34 -4.57 -10.12
C PHE A 123 -6.87 -5.99 -10.43
N THR A 124 -7.74 -6.82 -11.00
CA THR A 124 -7.32 -8.10 -11.57
C THR A 124 -6.60 -7.82 -12.88
N ALA A 125 -5.50 -8.52 -13.16
CA ALA A 125 -4.65 -8.29 -14.33
C ALA A 125 -5.44 -7.89 -15.58
N GLU A 126 -4.94 -6.86 -16.25
CA GLU A 126 -5.42 -6.35 -17.54
C GLU A 126 -5.79 -7.54 -18.43
N GLU A 127 -7.02 -7.61 -18.95
CA GLU A 127 -7.23 -8.36 -20.18
C GLU A 127 -6.25 -7.74 -21.17
N ALA A 128 -5.14 -8.44 -21.43
CA ALA A 128 -4.21 -8.03 -22.44
C ALA A 128 -5.02 -7.88 -23.71
N VAL A 129 -5.25 -6.63 -24.10
CA VAL A 129 -5.89 -6.30 -25.37
C VAL A 129 -4.88 -6.78 -26.42
N VAL A 130 -5.14 -7.98 -26.92
CA VAL A 130 -4.46 -8.56 -28.09
C VAL A 130 -4.75 -7.73 -29.33
#